data_AF-A0A7S3KIZ4-F1
#
_entry.id   AF-A0A7S3KIZ4-F1
#
_cell.length_a   1.000
_cell.length_b   1.000
_cell.length_c   1.000
_cell.angle_alpha   90.00
_cell.angle_beta   90.00
_cell.angle_gamma   90.00
#
_symmetry.space_group_name_H-M   'P 1'
#
loop_
_entity.id
_entity.type
_entity.pdbx_description
1 polymer ?
#
loop_
_entity_poly.entity_id
_entity_poly.type
_entity_poly.pdbx_seq_one_letter_code
_entity_poly.pdbx_strand_id
1 'polypeptide(L)'
;IKSEHIHNMARNVTTEWHDIQVELGNFVPIELPPTGEEINEENMEIMEGYDQKKAHSDEDSDPDFREDEEEKEIIKGFREKRLQEMKEEANKKTFGYVKHITKQDWVLEINEAPKGVHVVLLLYQDYIELSVKLVEIFEILAKHYPHVKFC
;
A
#
# COMPACT_ATOMS: atom_id res chain seq x y z
N ILE A 1 18.19 48.25 6.71
CA ILE A 1 16.82 48.43 7.27
C ILE A 1 15.93 48.68 6.05
N LYS A 2 15.22 47.72 5.47
CA LYS A 2 14.19 46.88 6.09
C LYS A 2 14.21 45.47 5.49
N SER A 3 13.99 44.50 6.38
CA SER A 3 13.64 43.12 6.06
C SER A 3 12.22 43.13 5.51
N GLU A 4 12.02 42.63 4.29
CA GLU A 4 10.69 42.26 3.84
C GLU A 4 10.51 40.77 4.08
N HIS A 5 9.70 40.49 5.09
CA HIS A 5 9.17 39.17 5.38
C HIS A 5 8.34 38.73 4.17
N ILE A 6 8.87 37.81 3.37
CA ILE A 6 8.08 37.07 2.40
C ILE A 6 7.17 36.17 3.24
N HIS A 7 5.93 36.61 3.42
CA HIS A 7 4.91 35.86 4.12
C HIS A 7 4.54 34.68 3.22
N ASN A 8 5.09 33.50 3.51
CA ASN A 8 4.64 32.24 2.93
C ASN A 8 3.20 32.00 3.38
N MET A 9 2.24 32.53 2.62
CA MET A 9 0.84 32.17 2.75
C MET A 9 0.68 30.74 2.25
N ALA A 10 0.56 29.83 3.21
CA ALA A 10 0.21 28.44 3.02
C ALA A 10 -1.24 28.35 2.52
N ARG A 11 -1.44 28.61 1.23
CA ARG A 11 -2.53 28.17 0.34
C ARG A 11 -2.46 29.08 -0.88
N ASN A 12 -2.45 28.45 -2.04
CA ASN A 12 -2.25 28.99 -3.39
C ASN A 12 -3.36 29.99 -3.80
N VAL A 13 -3.60 31.04 -3.00
CA VAL A 13 -4.69 32.00 -3.17
C VAL A 13 -4.10 33.40 -2.98
N THR A 14 -4.11 34.21 -4.03
CA THR A 14 -3.80 35.63 -3.93
C THR A 14 -4.93 36.33 -3.19
N THR A 15 -4.59 37.37 -2.43
CA THR A 15 -5.63 38.23 -1.82
C THR A 15 -6.11 39.22 -2.86
N GLU A 16 -7.38 39.66 -2.79
CA GLU A 16 -7.94 40.69 -3.68
C GLU A 16 -7.08 41.98 -3.74
N TRP A 17 -6.41 42.31 -2.63
CA TRP A 17 -5.46 43.43 -2.56
C TRP A 17 -4.22 43.25 -3.43
N HIS A 18 -3.73 42.02 -3.56
CA HIS A 18 -2.56 41.68 -4.37
C HIS A 18 -2.90 41.77 -5.86
N ASP A 19 -4.07 41.26 -6.25
CA ASP A 19 -4.54 41.27 -7.64
C ASP A 19 -4.72 42.71 -8.17
N ILE A 20 -5.30 43.59 -7.35
CA ILE A 20 -5.45 45.02 -7.69
C ILE A 20 -4.09 45.70 -7.90
N GLN A 21 -3.06 45.33 -7.13
CA GLN A 21 -1.71 45.92 -7.29
C GLN A 21 -0.98 45.39 -8.52
N VAL A 22 -1.25 44.15 -8.93
CA VAL A 22 -0.77 43.60 -10.21
C VAL A 22 -1.45 44.31 -11.39
N GLU A 23 -2.76 44.54 -11.31
CA GLU A 23 -3.52 45.26 -12.36
C GLU A 23 -3.06 46.72 -12.51
N LEU A 24 -2.74 47.38 -11.40
CA LEU A 24 -2.15 48.73 -11.39
C LEU A 24 -0.67 48.77 -11.83
N GLY A 25 -0.07 47.61 -12.12
CA GLY A 25 1.31 47.50 -12.63
C GLY A 25 2.40 47.64 -11.57
N ASN A 26 2.05 47.61 -10.29
CA ASN A 26 3.01 47.76 -9.19
C ASN A 26 3.70 46.43 -8.82
N PHE A 27 3.06 45.29 -9.08
CA PHE A 27 3.60 43.96 -8.80
C PHE A 27 3.65 43.07 -10.05
N VAL A 28 4.58 42.12 -10.07
CA VAL A 28 4.70 41.08 -11.09
C VAL A 28 3.67 39.98 -10.80
N PRO A 29 2.92 39.48 -11.81
CA PRO A 29 2.03 38.34 -11.64
C PRO A 29 2.80 37.13 -11.10
N ILE A 30 2.26 36.48 -10.06
CA ILE A 30 2.83 35.24 -9.54
C ILE A 30 2.38 34.09 -10.44
N GLU A 31 3.34 33.33 -10.98
CA GLU A 31 3.04 32.07 -11.67
C GLU A 31 2.54 31.06 -10.64
N LEU A 32 1.26 30.71 -10.71
CA LEU A 32 0.67 29.67 -9.86
C LEU A 32 1.11 28.31 -10.40
N PRO A 33 1.60 27.39 -9.55
CA PRO A 33 1.83 26.02 -9.98
C PRO A 33 0.51 25.40 -10.45
N PRO A 34 0.56 24.48 -11.43
CA PRO A 34 -0.63 23.87 -12.01
C PRO A 34 -1.50 23.26 -10.92
N THR A 35 -2.79 23.45 -11.08
CA THR A 35 -3.82 22.99 -10.16
C THR A 35 -3.89 21.47 -10.18
N GLY A 36 -4.32 20.84 -9.08
CA GLY A 36 -4.42 19.37 -9.02
C GLY A 36 -5.31 18.76 -10.10
N GLU A 37 -6.29 19.52 -10.61
CA GLU A 37 -7.15 19.12 -11.74
C GLU A 37 -6.41 19.14 -13.08
N GLU A 38 -5.63 20.19 -13.35
CA GLU A 38 -4.80 20.31 -14.57
C GLU A 38 -3.73 19.21 -14.62
N ILE A 39 -3.10 18.90 -13.48
CA ILE A 39 -2.18 17.77 -13.36
C ILE A 39 -2.91 16.44 -13.64
N ASN A 40 -4.16 16.31 -13.21
CA ASN A 40 -4.92 15.08 -13.40
C ASN A 40 -5.40 14.92 -14.86
N GLU A 41 -5.77 16.02 -15.52
CA GLU A 41 -6.08 16.03 -16.95
C GLU A 41 -4.86 15.71 -17.81
N GLU A 42 -3.71 16.33 -17.52
CA GLU A 42 -2.45 16.03 -18.21
C GLU A 42 -2.05 14.56 -18.03
N ASN A 43 -2.20 14.01 -16.82
CA ASN A 43 -1.96 12.60 -16.57
C ASN A 43 -2.95 11.67 -17.30
N MET A 44 -4.22 12.05 -17.43
CA MET A 44 -5.20 11.29 -18.21
C MET A 44 -4.87 11.32 -19.71
N GLU A 45 -4.46 12.46 -20.24
CA GLU A 45 -4.08 12.60 -21.65
C GLU A 45 -2.83 11.78 -21.99
N ILE A 46 -1.84 11.75 -21.08
CA ILE A 46 -0.67 10.86 -21.17
C ILE A 46 -1.12 9.39 -21.13
N MET A 47 -2.05 9.03 -20.24
CA MET A 47 -2.55 7.65 -20.11
C MET A 47 -3.34 7.20 -21.35
N GLU A 48 -4.12 8.09 -21.96
CA GLU A 48 -4.89 7.83 -23.17
C GLU A 48 -3.99 7.70 -24.42
N GLY A 49 -2.87 8.41 -24.46
CA GLY A 49 -1.84 8.28 -25.50
C GLY A 49 -0.97 7.01 -25.37
N TYR A 50 -1.04 6.31 -24.24
CA TYR A 50 -0.28 5.08 -23.99
C TYR A 50 -0.90 3.87 -24.72
N ASP A 51 -0.60 3.75 -26.02
CA ASP A 51 -0.97 2.57 -26.79
C ASP A 51 -0.12 1.37 -26.36
N GLN A 52 -0.70 0.45 -25.58
CA GLN A 52 -0.04 -0.77 -25.08
C GLN A 52 0.58 -1.63 -26.20
N LYS A 53 0.09 -1.50 -27.44
CA LYS A 53 0.63 -2.22 -28.61
C LYS A 53 1.94 -1.63 -29.13
N LYS A 54 2.17 -0.33 -28.91
CA LYS A 54 3.38 0.38 -29.35
C LYS A 54 4.54 0.16 -28.37
N ALA A 55 4.23 0.04 -27.07
CA ALA A 55 5.21 -0.32 -26.04
C ALA A 55 5.89 -1.68 -26.31
N HIS A 56 5.12 -2.68 -26.79
CA HIS A 56 5.67 -4.00 -27.14
C HIS A 56 6.33 -4.07 -28.52
N SER A 57 6.00 -3.18 -29.47
CA SER A 57 6.63 -3.22 -30.80
C SER A 57 8.02 -2.59 -30.83
N ASP A 58 8.25 -1.61 -29.96
CA ASP A 58 9.48 -0.81 -29.97
C ASP A 58 10.60 -1.46 -29.14
N GLU A 59 10.26 -2.22 -28.07
CA GLU A 59 11.20 -3.02 -27.25
C GLU A 59 12.01 -4.03 -28.06
N ASP A 60 11.40 -4.69 -29.06
CA ASP A 60 12.09 -5.66 -29.92
C ASP A 60 12.89 -5.00 -31.07
N SER A 61 12.64 -3.72 -31.35
CA SER A 61 13.17 -3.00 -32.52
C SER A 61 14.45 -2.21 -32.23
N ASP A 62 14.66 -1.82 -30.96
CA ASP A 62 15.84 -1.08 -30.53
C ASP A 62 16.94 -2.07 -30.06
N PRO A 63 18.08 -2.16 -30.79
CA PRO A 63 19.16 -3.09 -30.43
C PRO A 63 19.78 -2.82 -29.05
N ASP A 64 19.63 -1.62 -28.49
CA ASP A 64 20.06 -1.28 -27.12
C ASP A 64 19.07 -1.76 -26.04
N PHE A 65 17.82 -2.10 -26.41
CA PHE A 65 16.78 -2.64 -25.51
C PHE A 65 16.54 -4.15 -25.67
N ARG A 66 17.29 -4.80 -26.57
CA ARG A 66 17.31 -6.25 -26.63
C ARG A 66 17.93 -6.81 -25.37
N GLU A 67 17.09 -7.17 -24.42
CA GLU A 67 17.48 -7.96 -23.25
C GLU A 67 18.27 -9.19 -23.74
N ASP A 68 19.56 -9.19 -23.43
CA ASP A 68 20.44 -10.32 -23.63
C ASP A 68 20.01 -11.49 -22.74
N GLU A 69 20.32 -12.71 -23.17
CA GLU A 69 19.85 -13.93 -22.49
C GLU A 69 20.28 -13.94 -21.00
N GLU A 70 21.41 -13.30 -20.67
CA GLU A 70 21.92 -13.12 -19.32
C GLU A 70 21.03 -12.20 -18.45
N GLU A 71 20.52 -11.10 -18.99
CA GLU A 71 19.61 -10.20 -18.27
C GLU A 71 18.27 -10.89 -17.96
N LYS A 72 17.74 -11.66 -18.93
CA LYS A 72 16.52 -12.47 -18.73
C LYS A 72 16.66 -13.49 -17.62
N GLU A 73 17.82 -14.15 -17.54
CA GLU A 73 18.13 -15.11 -16.48
C GLU A 73 18.20 -14.42 -15.10
N ILE A 74 18.79 -13.22 -15.02
CA ILE A 74 18.86 -12.43 -13.79
C ILE A 74 17.46 -12.02 -13.31
N ILE A 75 16.62 -11.48 -14.20
CA ILE A 75 15.25 -11.05 -13.88
C ILE A 75 14.42 -12.25 -13.42
N LYS A 76 14.51 -13.38 -14.13
CA LYS A 76 13.82 -14.61 -13.76
C LYS A 76 14.27 -15.12 -12.39
N GLY A 77 15.58 -15.15 -12.14
CA GLY A 77 16.15 -15.54 -10.85
C GLY A 77 15.67 -14.64 -9.70
N PHE A 78 15.57 -13.33 -9.93
CA PHE A 78 15.03 -12.40 -8.94
C PHE A 78 13.54 -12.65 -8.63
N ARG A 79 12.72 -12.89 -9.67
CA ARG A 79 11.29 -13.22 -9.51
C ARG A 79 11.12 -14.51 -8.71
N GLU A 80 11.88 -15.55 -9.06
CA GLU A 80 11.85 -16.85 -8.36
C GLU A 80 12.29 -16.70 -6.91
N LYS A 81 13.38 -15.96 -6.65
CA LYS A 81 13.88 -15.69 -5.29
C LYS A 81 12.83 -14.99 -4.44
N ARG A 82 12.20 -13.92 -4.95
CA ARG A 82 11.13 -13.21 -4.23
C ARG A 82 9.93 -14.10 -3.95
N LEU A 83 9.50 -14.90 -4.93
CA LEU A 83 8.40 -15.83 -4.74
C LEU A 83 8.73 -16.89 -3.69
N GLN A 84 9.99 -17.33 -3.64
CA GLN A 84 10.46 -18.28 -2.64
C GLN A 84 10.51 -17.66 -1.24
N GLU A 85 11.04 -16.45 -1.08
CA GLU A 85 11.02 -15.71 0.19
C GLU A 85 9.59 -15.54 0.73
N MET A 86 8.65 -15.12 -0.13
CA MET A 86 7.23 -14.99 0.25
C MET A 86 6.61 -16.33 0.64
N LYS A 87 6.96 -17.42 -0.06
CA LYS A 87 6.49 -18.78 0.27
C LYS A 87 7.07 -19.28 1.59
N GLU A 88 8.34 -19.04 1.85
CA GLU A 88 9.02 -19.44 3.09
C GLU A 88 8.44 -18.70 4.30
N GLU A 89 8.12 -17.41 4.13
CA GLU A 89 7.45 -16.63 5.17
C GLU A 89 6.02 -17.12 5.43
N ALA A 90 5.27 -17.46 4.38
CA ALA A 90 3.93 -18.03 4.50
C ALA A 90 3.91 -19.47 5.05
N ASN A 91 4.96 -20.26 4.81
CA ASN A 91 5.04 -21.67 5.19
C ASN A 91 5.55 -21.92 6.62
N LYS A 92 5.89 -20.89 7.38
CA LYS A 92 6.13 -21.05 8.83
C LYS A 92 4.80 -21.43 9.50
N LYS A 93 4.50 -22.72 9.51
CA LYS A 93 3.36 -23.32 10.22
C LYS A 93 3.61 -23.21 11.72
N THR A 94 3.33 -22.04 12.28
CA THR A 94 3.52 -21.75 13.71
C THR A 94 2.29 -22.14 14.54
N PHE A 95 1.13 -22.24 13.90
CA PHE A 95 -0.16 -22.56 14.55
C PHE A 95 -0.80 -23.78 13.89
N GLY A 96 -1.97 -24.21 14.36
CA GLY A 96 -2.60 -25.46 13.93
C GLY A 96 -3.66 -26.03 14.88
N TYR A 97 -3.91 -25.31 15.98
CA TYR A 97 -4.87 -25.65 17.02
C TYR A 97 -5.47 -24.37 17.57
N VAL A 98 -6.61 -24.50 18.25
CA VAL A 98 -7.26 -23.39 18.95
C VAL A 98 -6.64 -23.25 20.33
N LYS A 99 -6.20 -22.04 20.67
CA LYS A 99 -5.61 -21.75 21.98
C LYS A 99 -6.62 -21.00 22.85
N HIS A 100 -7.14 -21.66 23.88
CA HIS A 100 -7.96 -20.98 24.88
C HIS A 100 -7.12 -19.99 25.68
N ILE A 101 -7.54 -18.73 25.72
CA ILE A 101 -6.87 -17.66 26.45
C ILE A 101 -7.76 -17.11 27.56
N THR A 102 -7.15 -16.66 28.64
CA THR A 102 -7.85 -15.90 29.68
C THR A 102 -7.67 -14.39 29.45
N LYS A 103 -8.39 -13.58 30.21
CA LYS A 103 -8.23 -12.11 30.17
C LYS A 103 -6.80 -11.66 30.48
N GLN A 104 -6.06 -12.42 31.30
CA GLN A 104 -4.69 -12.10 31.67
C GLN A 104 -3.74 -12.28 30.49
N ASP A 105 -4.01 -13.27 29.63
CA ASP A 105 -3.19 -13.59 28.46
C ASP A 105 -3.49 -12.69 27.26
N TRP A 106 -4.56 -11.89 27.30
CA TRP A 106 -5.01 -11.04 26.19
C TRP A 106 -3.89 -10.17 25.61
N VAL A 107 -3.15 -9.48 26.48
CA VAL A 107 -2.12 -8.53 26.05
C VAL A 107 -1.03 -9.25 25.28
N LEU A 108 -0.53 -10.36 25.84
CA LEU A 108 0.55 -11.12 25.24
C LEU A 108 0.11 -11.83 23.95
N GLU A 109 -1.10 -12.39 23.95
CA GLU A 109 -1.54 -13.24 22.85
C GLU A 109 -2.17 -12.46 21.68
N ILE A 110 -2.80 -11.32 21.94
CA ILE A 110 -3.50 -10.53 20.92
C ILE A 110 -2.75 -9.23 20.62
N ASN A 111 -2.44 -8.43 21.65
CA ASN A 111 -1.83 -7.11 21.42
C ASN A 111 -0.34 -7.22 21.04
N GLU A 112 0.37 -8.20 21.60
CA GLU A 112 1.80 -8.45 21.36
C GLU A 112 2.06 -9.60 20.38
N ALA A 113 1.09 -9.94 19.53
CA ALA A 113 1.27 -10.95 18.51
C ALA A 113 2.45 -10.61 17.56
N PRO A 114 3.24 -11.61 17.12
CA PRO A 114 4.36 -11.38 16.21
C PRO A 114 3.91 -10.67 14.91
N LYS A 115 4.78 -9.81 14.38
CA LYS A 115 4.51 -9.13 13.10
C LYS A 115 4.29 -10.16 11.98
N GLY A 116 3.25 -9.96 11.18
CA GLY A 116 2.86 -10.88 10.10
C GLY A 116 1.96 -12.04 10.53
N VAL A 117 1.62 -12.16 11.81
CA VAL A 117 0.64 -13.15 12.30
C VAL A 117 -0.74 -12.51 12.40
N HIS A 118 -1.72 -13.17 11.79
CA HIS A 118 -3.14 -12.82 11.97
C HIS A 118 -3.71 -13.60 13.15
N VAL A 119 -4.44 -12.90 14.03
CA VAL A 119 -5.11 -13.49 15.19
C VAL A 119 -6.62 -13.38 14.99
N VAL A 120 -7.32 -14.52 15.08
CA VAL A 120 -8.78 -14.58 15.07
C VAL A 120 -9.22 -15.03 16.45
N LEU A 121 -10.03 -14.20 17.10
CA LEU A 121 -10.55 -14.45 18.43
C LEU A 121 -12.03 -14.85 18.36
N LEU A 122 -12.40 -15.93 19.05
CA LEU A 122 -13.77 -16.34 19.27
C LEU A 122 -14.15 -16.18 20.75
N LEU A 123 -15.02 -15.21 21.03
CA LEU A 123 -15.70 -15.10 22.32
C LEU A 123 -16.97 -15.94 22.28
N TYR A 124 -17.08 -16.92 23.18
CA TYR A 124 -18.19 -17.86 23.19
C TYR A 124 -18.62 -18.23 24.62
N GLN A 125 -19.76 -18.91 24.73
CA GLN A 125 -20.30 -19.40 26.00
C GLN A 125 -20.68 -20.88 25.86
N ASP A 126 -20.17 -21.72 26.77
CA ASP A 126 -20.29 -23.18 26.70
C ASP A 126 -21.74 -23.69 26.77
N TYR A 127 -22.65 -22.91 27.35
CA TYR A 127 -24.05 -23.29 27.51
C TYR A 127 -24.91 -23.00 26.26
N ILE A 128 -24.36 -22.32 25.25
CA ILE A 128 -25.07 -22.03 24.00
C ILE A 128 -24.69 -23.09 22.96
N GLU A 129 -25.66 -23.86 22.47
CA GLU A 129 -25.42 -24.93 21.49
C GLU A 129 -24.73 -24.44 20.20
N LEU A 130 -25.10 -23.25 19.73
CA LEU A 130 -24.48 -22.64 18.55
C LEU A 130 -23.00 -22.30 18.79
N SER A 131 -22.65 -21.86 20.00
CA SER A 131 -21.27 -21.57 20.36
C SER A 131 -20.41 -22.84 20.33
N VAL A 132 -20.93 -23.95 20.87
CA VAL A 132 -20.24 -25.25 20.84
C VAL A 132 -19.95 -25.69 19.41
N LYS A 133 -20.94 -25.60 18.51
CA LYS A 133 -20.74 -25.91 17.08
C LYS A 133 -19.72 -24.97 16.42
N LEU A 134 -19.71 -23.70 16.80
CA LEU A 134 -18.77 -22.73 16.25
C LEU A 134 -17.34 -23.06 16.67
N VAL A 135 -17.13 -23.48 17.91
CA VAL A 135 -15.81 -23.98 18.40
C VAL A 135 -15.34 -25.19 17.60
N GLU A 136 -16.21 -26.16 17.30
CA GLU A 136 -15.86 -27.32 16.46
C GLU A 136 -15.38 -26.89 15.06
N ILE A 137 -16.08 -25.94 14.44
CA ILE A 137 -15.68 -25.37 13.14
C ILE A 137 -14.36 -24.62 13.29
N PHE A 138 -14.17 -23.90 14.39
CA PHE A 138 -12.96 -23.14 14.69
C PHE A 138 -11.73 -24.05 14.80
N GLU A 139 -11.87 -25.23 15.40
CA GLU A 139 -10.80 -26.25 15.45
C GLU A 139 -10.45 -26.81 14.07
N ILE A 140 -11.44 -27.01 13.21
CA ILE A 140 -11.21 -27.45 11.82
C ILE A 140 -10.46 -26.36 11.07
N LEU A 141 -10.88 -25.10 11.19
CA LEU A 141 -10.22 -23.96 10.54
C LEU A 141 -8.77 -23.79 11.02
N ALA A 142 -8.51 -23.95 12.31
CA ALA A 142 -7.15 -23.86 12.85
C ALA A 142 -6.21 -24.88 12.21
N LYS A 143 -6.68 -26.10 11.93
CA LYS A 143 -5.89 -27.13 11.22
C LYS A 143 -5.69 -26.81 9.75
N HIS A 144 -6.69 -26.22 9.10
CA HIS A 144 -6.62 -25.83 7.69
C HIS A 144 -5.75 -24.59 7.43
N TYR A 145 -5.65 -23.68 8.39
CA TYR A 145 -4.87 -22.45 8.28
C TYR A 145 -3.77 -22.33 9.36
N PRO A 146 -2.67 -23.12 9.25
CA PRO A 146 -1.59 -23.15 10.26
C PRO A 146 -0.80 -21.84 10.45
N HIS A 147 -1.02 -20.86 9.58
CA HIS A 147 -0.36 -19.54 9.64
C HIS A 147 -1.21 -18.51 10.41
N VAL A 148 -2.47 -18.82 10.70
CA VAL A 148 -3.37 -17.97 11.47
C VAL A 148 -3.49 -18.52 12.88
N LYS A 149 -3.44 -17.61 13.85
CA LYS A 149 -3.61 -17.94 15.26
C LYS A 149 -5.09 -17.86 15.63
N PHE A 150 -5.66 -18.99 16.04
CA PHE A 150 -7.04 -19.09 16.49
C PHE A 150 -7.07 -19.12 18.03
N CYS A 151 -7.78 -18.16 18.63
CA CYS A 151 -7.88 -17.99 20.08
C CYS A 151 -9.32 -17.90 20.56
#